data_AF-A0A2E5J1G1-F1
#
_entry.id   AF-A0A2E5J1G1-F1
#
_cell.length_a   1.000
_cell.length_b   1.000
_cell.length_c   1.000
_cell.angle_alpha   90.00
_cell.angle_beta   90.00
_cell.angle_gamma   90.00
#
_symmetry.space_group_name_H-M   'P 1'
#
loop_
_entity.id
_entity.type
_entity.pdbx_description
1 polymer ?
#
loop_
_entity_poly.entity_id
_entity_poly.type
_entity_poly.pdbx_seq_one_letter_code
_entity_poly.pdbx_strand_id
1 'polypeptide(L)'
;MLLVGAWYYFDKKDNAENNLETNNQEQLIAVEKHNKEEITFPEGTDPVVKETVAQLSKHILLPTGDIKVATVTDAEEFKKQDPMRLQFVQNNHKLIQTAHGIIIFNQELDKIVDIVRVYPEIKTDQEKTQ
;
A
#
# COMPACT_ATOMS: atom_id res chain seq x y z
N MET A 1 7.84 26.62 37.00
CA MET A 1 9.07 26.37 37.78
C MET A 1 9.23 24.86 37.90
N LEU A 2 10.38 24.34 37.44
CA LEU A 2 11.02 23.02 37.60
C LEU A 2 10.34 22.02 38.59
N LEU A 3 10.23 20.70 38.36
CA LEU A 3 11.21 19.76 37.82
C LEU A 3 10.55 18.41 37.45
N VAL A 4 11.08 17.79 36.40
CA VAL A 4 10.94 16.37 36.03
C VAL A 4 11.66 15.49 37.06
N GLY A 5 11.19 14.25 37.28
CA GLY A 5 11.96 13.29 38.09
C GLY A 5 11.38 11.88 38.11
N ALA A 6 11.53 11.16 37.00
CA ALA A 6 11.33 9.72 36.94
C ALA A 6 12.30 8.99 37.88
N TRP A 7 11.81 7.94 38.55
CA TRP A 7 12.64 6.92 39.18
C TRP A 7 12.15 5.57 38.68
N TYR A 8 12.91 4.95 37.78
CA TYR A 8 13.20 3.53 37.89
C TYR A 8 14.57 3.27 37.26
N TYR A 9 15.52 3.01 38.14
CA TYR A 9 16.86 2.52 37.86
C TYR A 9 16.75 1.00 37.90
N PHE A 10 17.00 0.31 36.79
CA PHE A 10 17.39 -1.10 36.85
C PHE A 10 18.68 -1.26 36.06
N ASP A 11 19.75 -1.10 36.83
CA ASP A 11 21.11 -1.48 36.50
C ASP A 11 21.19 -3.01 36.41
N LYS A 12 21.62 -3.49 35.25
CA LYS A 12 22.42 -4.71 35.19
C LYS A 12 23.44 -4.56 34.08
N LYS A 13 24.52 -3.85 34.40
CA LYS A 13 25.79 -3.94 33.70
C LYS A 13 26.31 -5.38 33.78
N ASP A 14 26.54 -5.98 32.63
CA ASP A 14 27.82 -6.65 32.39
C ASP A 14 28.23 -6.47 30.92
N ASN A 15 29.50 -6.11 30.79
CA ASN A 15 30.19 -5.62 29.60
C ASN A 15 30.07 -6.54 28.37
N ALA A 16 29.52 -5.99 27.30
CA ALA A 16 29.96 -6.25 25.94
C ALA A 16 29.82 -4.94 25.13
N GLU A 17 30.71 -3.99 25.38
CA GLU A 17 31.03 -2.98 24.37
C GLU A 17 31.52 -3.74 23.14
N ASN A 18 30.80 -3.63 22.03
CA ASN A 18 31.30 -3.06 20.77
C ASN A 18 30.34 -3.41 19.61
N ASN A 19 29.90 -2.35 18.91
CA ASN A 19 29.35 -2.35 17.55
C ASN A 19 27.91 -2.86 17.34
N LEU A 20 26.91 -2.09 17.76
CA LEU A 20 25.54 -2.26 17.23
C LEU A 20 24.78 -0.93 17.10
N GLU A 21 25.47 0.13 16.68
CA GLU A 21 24.84 1.40 16.28
C GLU A 21 25.44 1.91 14.96
N THR A 22 25.42 1.10 13.89
CA THR A 22 25.69 1.63 12.53
C THR A 22 25.02 0.86 11.39
N ASN A 23 24.24 -0.20 11.61
CA ASN A 23 23.67 -0.98 10.48
C ASN A 23 22.22 -0.61 10.11
N ASN A 24 21.45 0.00 11.02
CA ASN A 24 20.03 0.23 10.78
C ASN A 24 19.72 1.49 9.95
N GLN A 25 20.61 2.50 9.91
CA GLN A 25 20.38 3.69 9.09
C GLN A 25 20.73 3.46 7.62
N GLU A 26 21.76 2.67 7.31
CA GLU A 26 22.13 2.37 5.92
C GLU A 26 21.10 1.48 5.21
N GLN A 27 20.44 0.56 5.92
CA GLN A 27 19.38 -0.26 5.34
C GLN A 27 18.09 0.53 5.04
N LEU A 28 17.73 1.52 5.85
CA LEU A 28 16.59 2.41 5.58
C LEU A 28 16.84 3.31 4.34
N ILE A 29 18.07 3.83 4.21
CA ILE A 29 18.44 4.70 3.08
C ILE A 29 18.65 3.89 1.79
N ALA A 30 19.15 2.65 1.88
CA ALA A 30 19.32 1.76 0.73
C ALA A 30 17.96 1.30 0.15
N VAL A 31 16.95 1.08 0.98
CA VAL A 31 15.59 0.75 0.54
C VAL A 31 14.92 1.94 -0.16
N GLU A 32 15.12 3.18 0.32
CA GLU A 32 14.63 4.38 -0.39
C GLU A 32 15.31 4.58 -1.75
N LYS A 33 16.62 4.31 -1.86
CA LYS A 33 17.37 4.52 -3.11
C LYS A 33 17.04 3.52 -4.21
N HIS A 34 16.56 2.32 -3.87
CA HIS A 34 16.31 1.26 -4.86
C HIS A 34 14.86 1.17 -5.34
N ASN A 35 13.92 1.90 -4.74
CA ASN A 35 12.48 1.71 -4.97
C ASN A 35 11.77 2.90 -5.61
N LYS A 36 12.53 3.84 -6.20
CA LYS A 36 11.97 4.83 -7.10
C LYS A 36 11.87 4.22 -8.49
N GLU A 37 11.08 3.15 -8.62
CA GLU A 37 10.59 2.74 -9.94
C GLU A 37 9.75 3.91 -10.47
N GLU A 38 10.32 4.64 -11.43
CA GLU A 38 9.68 5.79 -12.03
C GLU A 38 8.45 5.30 -12.78
N ILE A 39 7.27 5.57 -12.22
CA ILE A 39 5.98 5.20 -12.83
C ILE A 39 5.94 5.86 -14.20
N THR A 40 6.19 5.07 -15.24
CA THR A 40 6.27 5.55 -16.61
C THR A 40 4.87 5.49 -17.20
N PHE A 41 4.27 6.65 -17.44
CA PHE A 41 2.96 6.74 -18.08
C PHE A 41 3.12 6.87 -19.60
N PRO A 42 2.34 6.15 -20.40
CA PRO A 42 2.33 6.36 -21.84
C PRO A 42 1.91 7.80 -22.19
N GLU A 43 2.45 8.31 -23.30
CA GLU A 43 2.13 9.64 -23.81
C GLU A 43 0.62 9.74 -24.10
N GLY A 44 -0.03 10.82 -23.64
CA GLY A 44 -1.49 10.98 -23.74
C GLY A 44 -2.31 10.37 -22.59
N THR A 45 -1.68 9.80 -21.55
CA THR A 45 -2.40 9.39 -20.34
C THR A 45 -3.11 10.58 -19.69
N ASP A 46 -4.38 10.40 -19.35
CA ASP A 46 -5.23 11.40 -18.71
C ASP A 46 -4.54 12.02 -17.48
N PRO A 47 -4.47 13.36 -17.37
CA PRO A 47 -3.89 14.05 -16.21
C PRO A 47 -4.46 13.56 -14.87
N VAL A 48 -5.75 13.25 -14.80
CA VAL A 48 -6.43 12.79 -13.58
C VAL A 48 -5.90 11.43 -13.15
N VAL A 49 -5.61 10.54 -14.11
CA VAL A 49 -4.99 9.22 -13.84
C VAL A 49 -3.59 9.43 -13.27
N LYS A 50 -2.77 10.28 -13.90
CA LYS A 50 -1.41 10.57 -13.43
C LYS A 50 -1.40 11.12 -12.02
N GLU A 51 -2.27 12.09 -11.73
CA GLU A 51 -2.40 12.68 -10.40
C GLU A 51 -2.82 11.65 -9.36
N THR A 52 -3.85 10.86 -9.65
CA THR A 52 -4.35 9.83 -8.73
C THR A 52 -3.27 8.82 -8.40
N VAL A 53 -2.53 8.35 -9.42
CA VAL A 53 -1.45 7.38 -9.24
C VAL A 53 -0.27 7.99 -8.46
N ALA A 54 0.07 9.25 -8.70
CA ALA A 54 1.13 9.95 -7.97
C ALA A 54 0.77 10.22 -6.49
N GLN A 55 -0.50 10.41 -6.17
CA GLN A 55 -0.96 10.49 -4.78
C GLN A 55 -0.91 9.11 -4.12
N LEU A 56 -1.43 8.10 -4.81
CA LEU A 56 -1.46 6.72 -4.31
C LEU A 56 -0.05 6.15 -4.06
N SER A 57 0.93 6.48 -4.90
CA SER A 57 2.31 6.00 -4.78
C SER A 57 3.04 6.49 -3.53
N LYS A 58 2.51 7.51 -2.83
CA LYS A 58 3.02 7.94 -1.53
C LYS A 58 2.71 6.94 -0.41
N HIS A 59 1.65 6.16 -0.59
CA HIS A 59 1.12 5.25 0.44
C HIS A 59 1.53 3.81 0.21
N ILE A 60 1.65 3.39 -1.05
CA ILE A 60 1.99 2.03 -1.43
C ILE A 60 2.90 2.02 -2.66
N LEU A 61 3.75 1.00 -2.73
CA LEU A 61 4.42 0.64 -3.97
C LEU A 61 3.38 -0.01 -4.90
N LEU A 62 3.19 0.61 -6.06
CA LEU A 62 2.30 0.09 -7.08
C LEU A 62 3.03 -0.96 -7.90
N PRO A 63 2.37 -2.08 -8.23
CA PRO A 63 2.96 -3.07 -9.12
C PRO A 63 3.19 -2.46 -10.51
N THR A 64 4.27 -2.87 -11.15
CA THR A 64 4.53 -2.53 -12.55
C THR A 64 3.48 -3.17 -13.46
N GLY A 65 3.02 -2.43 -14.47
CA GLY A 65 2.04 -2.91 -15.44
C GLY A 65 0.92 -1.90 -15.71
N ASP A 66 -0.12 -2.37 -16.39
CA ASP A 66 -1.26 -1.54 -16.78
C ASP A 66 -2.11 -1.17 -15.56
N ILE A 67 -2.24 0.14 -15.32
CA ILE A 67 -3.09 0.71 -14.28
C ILE A 67 -4.30 1.37 -14.93
N LYS A 68 -5.49 1.02 -14.45
CA LYS A 68 -6.73 1.69 -14.85
C LYS A 68 -7.36 2.38 -13.65
N VAL A 69 -7.81 3.61 -13.84
CA VAL A 69 -8.49 4.39 -12.80
C VAL A 69 -9.92 4.65 -13.22
N ALA A 70 -10.87 4.33 -12.34
CA ALA A 70 -12.28 4.65 -12.50
C ALA A 70 -12.78 5.42 -11.27
N THR A 71 -13.85 6.19 -11.44
CA THR A 71 -14.50 6.89 -10.33
C THR A 71 -15.83 6.23 -10.04
N VAL A 72 -16.12 5.97 -8.76
CA VAL A 72 -17.40 5.40 -8.34
C VAL A 72 -18.49 6.46 -8.43
N THR A 73 -19.49 6.23 -9.27
CA THR A 73 -20.65 7.12 -9.42
C THR A 73 -21.85 6.65 -8.60
N ASP A 74 -22.02 5.33 -8.46
CA ASP A 74 -23.04 4.70 -7.63
C ASP A 74 -22.43 3.56 -6.78
N ALA A 75 -22.12 3.88 -5.54
CA ALA A 75 -21.53 2.95 -4.58
C ALA A 75 -22.54 1.93 -4.06
N GLU A 76 -23.84 2.25 -4.04
CA GLU A 76 -24.86 1.31 -3.55
C GLU A 76 -25.05 0.16 -4.52
N GLU A 77 -25.12 0.47 -5.82
CA GLU A 77 -25.16 -0.56 -6.87
C GLU A 77 -23.86 -1.37 -6.89
N PHE A 78 -22.71 -0.71 -6.79
CA PHE A 78 -21.42 -1.39 -6.80
C PHE A 78 -21.25 -2.36 -5.63
N LYS A 79 -21.71 -1.98 -4.42
CA LYS A 79 -21.71 -2.85 -3.25
C LYS A 79 -22.56 -4.11 -3.40
N LYS A 80 -23.64 -4.06 -4.19
CA LYS A 80 -24.49 -5.25 -4.39
C LYS A 80 -23.77 -6.37 -5.14
N GLN A 81 -22.74 -6.04 -5.93
CA GLN A 81 -21.97 -7.03 -6.68
C GLN A 81 -21.14 -7.91 -5.75
N ASP A 82 -20.50 -7.31 -4.73
CA ASP A 82 -19.76 -8.02 -3.71
C ASP A 82 -19.81 -7.26 -2.37
N PRO A 83 -20.86 -7.49 -1.54
CA PRO A 83 -21.09 -6.72 -0.33
C PRO A 83 -19.98 -6.88 0.71
N MET A 84 -19.33 -8.06 0.76
CA MET A 84 -18.28 -8.32 1.75
C MET A 84 -17.00 -7.55 1.40
N ARG A 85 -16.62 -7.52 0.13
CA ARG A 85 -15.34 -6.92 -0.31
C ARG A 85 -15.45 -5.43 -0.61
N LEU A 86 -16.66 -4.91 -0.82
CA LEU A 86 -16.88 -3.52 -1.24
C LEU A 86 -17.60 -2.67 -0.18
N GLN A 87 -17.75 -3.17 1.04
CA GLN A 87 -18.51 -2.50 2.12
C GLN A 87 -18.08 -1.03 2.36
N PHE A 88 -16.80 -0.71 2.19
CA PHE A 88 -16.23 0.62 2.44
C PHE A 88 -16.22 1.55 1.22
N VAL A 89 -16.69 1.08 0.06
CA VAL A 89 -16.77 1.93 -1.13
C VAL A 89 -17.78 3.06 -0.91
N GLN A 90 -17.49 4.26 -1.40
CA GLN A 90 -18.39 5.40 -1.41
C GLN A 90 -18.32 6.08 -2.77
N ASN A 91 -19.32 6.91 -3.07
CA ASN A 91 -19.31 7.74 -4.28
C ASN A 91 -18.06 8.63 -4.28
N ASN A 92 -17.56 8.92 -5.47
CA ASN A 92 -16.34 9.69 -5.73
C ASN A 92 -15.03 9.03 -5.29
N HIS A 93 -15.05 7.85 -4.64
CA HIS A 93 -13.82 7.06 -4.47
C HIS A 93 -13.25 6.68 -5.85
N LYS A 94 -11.92 6.65 -5.93
CA LYS A 94 -11.19 6.14 -7.10
C LYS A 94 -10.95 4.64 -6.94
N LEU A 95 -11.22 3.89 -7.99
CA LEU A 95 -10.88 2.48 -8.11
C LEU A 95 -9.66 2.38 -9.01
N ILE A 96 -8.57 1.89 -8.46
CA ILE A 96 -7.32 1.67 -9.18
C ILE A 96 -7.19 0.17 -9.42
N GLN A 97 -7.45 -0.26 -10.64
CA GLN A 97 -7.29 -1.66 -11.04
C GLN A 97 -5.85 -1.92 -11.46
N THR A 98 -5.31 -3.01 -10.92
CA THR A 98 -3.97 -3.54 -11.17
C THR A 98 -4.06 -5.02 -11.52
N ALA A 99 -2.95 -5.63 -11.94
CA ALA A 99 -2.87 -7.07 -12.19
C ALA A 99 -3.22 -7.93 -10.95
N HIS A 100 -3.06 -7.39 -9.74
CA HIS A 100 -3.25 -8.12 -8.48
C HIS A 100 -4.59 -7.83 -7.79
N GLY A 101 -5.43 -6.96 -8.38
CA GLY A 101 -6.72 -6.60 -7.82
C GLY A 101 -7.01 -5.11 -7.90
N ILE A 102 -7.88 -4.63 -7.00
CA ILE A 102 -8.42 -3.27 -7.01
C ILE A 102 -8.04 -2.57 -5.70
N ILE A 103 -7.52 -1.35 -5.82
CA ILE A 103 -7.29 -0.45 -4.69
C ILE A 103 -8.40 0.59 -4.69
N ILE A 104 -9.05 0.78 -3.54
CA ILE A 104 -10.08 1.80 -3.33
C ILE A 104 -9.41 2.97 -2.62
N PHE A 105 -9.36 4.11 -3.29
CA PHE A 105 -8.66 5.30 -2.83
C PHE A 105 -9.62 6.48 -2.69
N ASN A 106 -9.56 7.18 -1.56
CA ASN A 106 -10.26 8.44 -1.38
C ASN A 106 -9.27 9.57 -1.67
N GLN A 107 -9.45 10.20 -2.83
CA GLN A 107 -8.55 11.23 -3.34
C GLN A 107 -8.61 12.53 -2.52
N GLU A 108 -9.80 12.90 -2.01
CA GLU A 108 -9.98 14.13 -1.23
C GLU A 108 -9.23 14.09 0.10
N LEU A 109 -9.14 12.89 0.70
CA LEU A 109 -8.47 12.67 1.98
C LEU A 109 -7.05 12.11 1.82
N ASP A 110 -6.55 11.99 0.59
CA ASP A 110 -5.25 11.36 0.24
C ASP A 110 -5.04 10.06 1.04
N LYS A 111 -6.01 9.13 0.98
CA LYS A 111 -5.97 7.88 1.78
C LYS A 111 -6.47 6.66 1.03
N ILE A 112 -5.83 5.52 1.29
CA ILE A 112 -6.32 4.21 0.88
C ILE A 112 -7.47 3.81 1.81
N VAL A 113 -8.59 3.46 1.22
CA VAL A 113 -9.79 3.00 1.93
C VAL A 113 -9.74 1.50 2.10
N ASP A 114 -9.44 0.76 1.04
CA ASP A 114 -9.35 -0.70 1.07
C ASP A 114 -8.55 -1.24 -0.13
N ILE A 115 -8.09 -2.49 -0.05
CA ILE A 115 -7.37 -3.19 -1.11
C ILE A 115 -7.98 -4.59 -1.31
N VAL A 116 -8.65 -4.77 -2.44
CA VAL A 116 -9.29 -6.03 -2.82
C VAL A 116 -8.36 -6.82 -3.73
N ARG A 117 -7.66 -7.82 -3.18
CA ARG A 117 -6.72 -8.66 -3.94
C ARG A 117 -7.39 -9.82 -4.66
N VAL A 118 -7.08 -10.03 -5.93
CA VAL A 118 -7.51 -11.24 -6.66
C VAL A 118 -6.32 -12.20 -6.68
N TYR A 119 -6.41 -13.26 -5.89
CA TYR A 119 -5.44 -14.36 -5.98
C TYR A 119 -5.90 -15.31 -7.09
N PRO A 120 -5.00 -15.75 -7.99
CA PRO A 120 -5.34 -16.83 -8.90
C PRO A 120 -5.67 -18.07 -8.07
N GLU A 121 -6.80 -18.72 -8.39
CA GLU A 121 -7.10 -20.03 -7.83
C GLU A 121 -5.94 -20.97 -8.20
N ILE A 122 -5.22 -21.46 -7.19
CA ILE A 122 -4.22 -22.51 -7.38
C ILE A 122 -5.01 -23.76 -7.73
N LYS A 123 -5.17 -24.02 -9.04
CA LYS A 123 -5.64 -25.32 -9.52
C LYS A 123 -4.59 -26.34 -9.11
N THR A 124 -4.83 -27.00 -7.98
CA THR A 124 -4.06 -28.16 -7.60
C THR A 124 -4.53 -29.26 -8.52
N ASP A 125 -3.80 -29.48 -9.62
CA ASP A 125 -3.97 -30.66 -10.45
C ASP A 125 -3.71 -31.87 -9.54
N GLN A 126 -4.78 -32.44 -8.99
CA GLN A 126 -4.75 -33.75 -8.39
C GLN A 126 -4.49 -34.72 -9.54
N GLU A 127 -3.20 -34.97 -9.75
CA GLU A 127 -2.67 -35.95 -10.68
C GLU A 127 -3.33 -37.29 -10.40
N LYS A 128 -4.18 -37.73 -11.34
CA LYS A 128 -4.73 -39.08 -11.40
C LYS A 128 -3.57 -40.08 -11.32
N THR A 129 -3.49 -40.80 -10.21
CA THR A 129 -2.90 -42.14 -10.20
C THR A 129 -3.91 -43.09 -9.56
N GLN A 130 -4.68 -43.77 -10.41
CA GLN A 130 -5.32 -45.06 -10.10
C GLN A 130 -4.84 -46.05 -11.14
#